data_AF-A0A933I169-F1
#
_entry.id   AF-A0A933I169-F1
#
_cell.length_a   1.000
_cell.length_b   1.000
_cell.length_c   1.000
_cell.angle_alpha   90.00
_cell.angle_beta   90.00
_cell.angle_gamma   90.00
#
_symmetry.space_group_name_H-M   'P 1'
#
loop_
_entity.id
_entity.type
_entity.pdbx_description
1 polymer ?
#
loop_
_entity_poly.entity_id
_entity_poly.type
_entity_poly.pdbx_seq_one_letter_code
_entity_poly.pdbx_strand_id
1 'polypeptide(L)' 'MNDLIKKLEAYRLENRISQEDLADKLKVSFSTVNRWLNWRTEPNKIQSYHIKRLLEKRGSK' A
#
# COMPACT_ATOMS: atom_id res chain seq x y z
N MET A 1 -7.60 -10.91 5.77
CA MET A 1 -6.82 -9.71 5.37
C MET A 1 -5.90 -10.14 4.24
N ASN A 2 -6.07 -9.54 3.06
CA ASN A 2 -5.33 -9.87 1.84
C ASN A 2 -3.81 -9.78 2.07
N ASP A 3 -3.04 -10.78 1.63
CA ASP A 3 -1.58 -10.85 1.84
C ASP A 3 -0.85 -9.62 1.28
N LEU A 4 -1.35 -9.09 0.16
CA LEU A 4 -0.82 -7.87 -0.45
C LEU A 4 -0.94 -6.64 0.47
N ILE A 5 -2.08 -6.52 1.18
CA ILE A 5 -2.33 -5.41 2.10
C ILE A 5 -1.50 -5.55 3.38
N LYS A 6 -1.28 -6.78 3.86
CA LYS A 6 -0.37 -7.03 4.99
C LYS A 6 1.05 -6.57 4.66
N LYS A 7 1.55 -6.93 3.47
CA LYS A 7 2.87 -6.50 2.99
C LYS A 7 2.95 -4.99 2.81
N LEU A 8 1.87 -4.37 2.34
CA LEU A 8 1.78 -2.92 2.21
C LEU A 8 1.84 -2.20 3.56
N GLU A 9 1.14 -2.70 4.58
CA GLU A 9 1.18 -2.13 5.92
C GLU A 9 2.55 -2.32 6.58
N ALA A 10 3.15 -3.50 6.42
CA ALA A 10 4.52 -3.75 6.88
C ALA A 10 5.50 -2.75 6.24
N TYR A 11 5.43 -2.56 4.92
CA TYR A 11 6.23 -1.55 4.23
C TYR A 11 6.04 -0.14 4.81
N ARG A 12 4.80 0.26 5.08
CA ARG A 12 4.48 1.57 5.67
C ARG A 12 5.17 1.77 7.02
N LEU A 13 5.06 0.77 7.89
CA LEU A 13 5.62 0.79 9.25
C LEU A 13 7.16 0.76 9.23
N GLU A 14 7.76 -0.11 8.43
CA GLU A 14 9.22 -0.22 8.28
C GLU A 14 9.86 1.07 7.76
N ASN A 15 9.18 1.75 6.82
CA ASN A 15 9.66 3.01 6.25
C ASN A 15 9.25 4.25 7.07
N ARG A 16 8.50 4.06 8.16
CA ARG A 16 8.00 5.14 9.05
C ARG A 16 7.25 6.24 8.30
N ILE A 17 6.47 5.87 7.29
CA ILE A 17 5.66 6.81 6.51
C ILE A 17 4.20 6.83 7.00
N SER A 18 3.54 7.97 6.86
CA SER A 18 2.11 8.07 7.17
C SER A 18 1.26 7.35 6.11
N GLN A 19 -0.03 7.17 6.40
CA GLN A 19 -0.96 6.67 5.39
C GLN A 19 -1.17 7.68 4.24
N GLU A 20 -1.01 8.99 4.51
CA GLU A 20 -1.03 10.05 3.49
C GLU A 20 0.18 9.94 2.55
N ASP A 21 1.39 9.80 3.11
CA ASP A 21 2.61 9.59 2.32
C ASP A 21 2.52 8.33 1.45
N LEU A 22 1.93 7.26 1.99
CA LEU A 22 1.71 6.02 1.24
C LEU A 22 0.71 6.23 0.09
N ALA A 23 -0.35 7.01 0.32
CA ALA A 23 -1.31 7.36 -0.70
C ALA A 23 -0.68 8.17 -1.84
N ASP A 24 0.19 9.13 -1.50
CA ASP A 24 0.94 9.94 -2.47
C ASP A 24 1.91 9.11 -3.31
N LYS A 25 2.57 8.11 -2.70
CA LYS A 25 3.42 7.14 -3.40
C LYS A 25 2.62 6.26 -4.37
N LEU A 26 1.40 5.89 -4.01
CA LEU A 26 0.52 5.04 -4.81
C LEU A 26 -0.40 5.82 -5.76
N LYS A 27 -0.37 7.16 -5.72
CA LYS A 27 -1.25 8.05 -6.52
C LYS A 27 -2.74 7.75 -6.32
N VAL A 28 -3.13 7.51 -5.08
CA VAL A 28 -4.53 7.33 -4.67
C VAL A 28 -4.87 8.29 -3.53
N SER A 29 -6.15 8.42 -3.19
CA SER A 29 -6.54 9.25 -2.04
C SER A 29 -6.14 8.60 -0.71
N PHE A 30 -5.91 9.42 0.32
CA PHE A 30 -5.75 8.95 1.70
C PHE A 30 -6.90 8.01 2.12
N SER A 31 -8.15 8.39 1.80
CA SER A 31 -9.32 7.58 2.12
C SER A 31 -9.28 6.19 1.49
N THR A 32 -8.65 6.05 0.32
CA THR A 32 -8.47 4.74 -0.34
C THR A 32 -7.52 3.87 0.47
N VAL A 33 -6.36 4.38 0.86
CA VAL A 33 -5.39 3.67 1.70
C VAL A 33 -5.98 3.33 3.06
N ASN A 34 -6.66 4.28 3.70
CA ASN A 34 -7.34 4.07 4.97
C ASN A 34 -8.36 2.91 4.89
N ARG A 35 -9.15 2.82 3.81
CA ARG A 35 -10.10 1.71 3.64
C ARG A 35 -9.43 0.36 3.44
N TRP A 36 -8.31 0.28 2.74
CA TRP A 36 -7.55 -0.96 2.57
C TRP A 36 -6.99 -1.46 3.91
N LEU A 37 -6.37 -0.55 4.67
CA LEU A 37 -5.67 -0.89 5.92
C LEU A 37 -6.64 -1.18 7.06
N ASN A 38 -7.76 -0.44 7.15
CA ASN A 38 -8.67 -0.50 8.29
C ASN A 38 -10.04 -1.16 8.00
N TRP A 39 -10.55 -1.16 6.75
CA TRP A 39 -11.97 -1.44 6.48
C TRP A 39 -12.26 -2.50 5.40
N ARG A 40 -11.32 -3.43 5.15
CA ARG A 40 -11.48 -4.67 4.37
C ARG A 40 -11.84 -4.54 2.87
N THR A 41 -11.80 -3.36 2.27
CA THR A 41 -11.87 -3.26 0.80
C THR A 41 -10.56 -3.69 0.16
N GLU A 42 -10.62 -4.36 -0.98
CA GLU A 42 -9.43 -4.77 -1.73
C GLU A 42 -9.08 -3.76 -2.84
N PRO A 43 -7.78 -3.56 -3.11
CA PRO A 43 -7.34 -2.78 -4.26
C PRO A 43 -7.76 -3.47 -5.55
N ASN A 44 -8.22 -2.70 -6.54
CA ASN A 44 -8.51 -3.22 -7.86
C ASN A 44 -7.22 -3.69 -8.58
N LYS A 45 -7.36 -4.23 -9.81
CA LYS A 45 -6.23 -4.78 -10.57
C LYS A 45 -5.09 -3.76 -10.80
N ILE A 46 -5.42 -2.51 -11.11
CA ILE A 46 -4.43 -1.44 -11.34
C ILE A 46 -3.74 -1.07 -10.02
N GLN A 47 -4.50 -0.88 -8.95
CA GLN A 47 -3.98 -0.56 -7.63
C GLN A 47 -3.09 -1.68 -7.10
N SER A 48 -3.51 -2.94 -7.27
CA SER A 48 -2.72 -4.12 -6.91
C SER A 48 -1.40 -4.18 -7.68
N TYR A 49 -1.39 -3.82 -8.96
CA TYR A 49 -0.16 -3.73 -9.76
C TYR A 49 0.80 -2.66 -9.21
N HIS A 50 0.30 -1.46 -8.90
CA HIS A 50 1.13 -0.40 -8.32
C HIS A 50 1.67 -0.75 -6.94
N ILE A 51 0.87 -1.42 -6.10
CA ILE A 51 1.31 -1.91 -4.79
C ILE A 51 2.45 -2.92 -4.95
N LYS A 52 2.30 -3.92 -5.84
CA LYS A 52 3.35 -4.91 -6.11
C LYS A 52 4.65 -4.23 -6.58
N ARG A 53 4.54 -3.31 -7.53
CA ARG A 53 5.70 -2.57 -8.06
C ARG A 53 6.39 -1.70 -7.00
N LEU A 54 5.63 -1.12 -6.06
CA LEU A 54 6.19 -0.38 -4.93
C LEU A 54 6.98 -1.31 -4.00
N LEU A 55 6.45 -2.51 -3.72
CA LEU A 55 7.09 -3.50 -2.84
C LEU A 55 8.31 -4.15 -3.48
N GLU A 56 8.30 -4.42 -4.79
CA GLU A 56 9.42 -5.00 -5.53
C GLU A 56 10.65 -4.09 -5.57
N LYS A 57 10.47 -2.76 -5.60
CA LYS A 57 11.57 -1.80 -5.53
C LYS A 57 12.43 -1.93 -4.26
N ARG A 58 11.93 -2.59 -3.21
CA ARG A 58 12.70 -2.90 -1.99
C ARG A 58 13.68 -4.06 -2.21
N GLY A 59 13.41 -4.99 -3.13
CA GLY A 59 14.21 -6.20 -3.34
C GLY A 59 15.42 -6.05 -4.27
N SER A 60 15.66 -4.85 -4.81
CA SER A 60 16.80 -4.58 -5.71
C SER A 60 17.95 -3.83 -5.03
N LYS A 61 18.11 -3.98 -3.72
CA LYS A 61 19.26 -3.46 -2.96
C LYS A 61 19.86 -4.53 -2.08
#